data_AF-A0A518REW1-F1
#
_entry.id   AF-A0A518REW1-F1
#
_cell.length_a   1.000
_cell.length_b   1.000
_cell.length_c   1.000
_cell.angle_alpha   90.00
_cell.angle_beta   90.00
_cell.angle_gamma   90.00
#
_symmetry.space_group_name_H-M   'P 1'
#
loop_
_entity.id
_entity.type
_entity.pdbx_description
1 polymer ?
#
loop_
_entity_poly.entity_id
_entity_poly.type
_entity_poly.pdbx_seq_one_letter_code
_entity_poly.pdbx_strand_id
1 'polypeptide(L)'
;MSDPMTVNPQVTDAIHQMQSAVLSPEVVLTSGAGKAYQSVAQSAAIAVQDATDALRNATTLATAATAAATAQFLATGDPRYLEALPRMAAIADKAIADYQAVGEAAASVLKAFPAG
;
A
#
# COMPACT_ATOMS: atom_id res chain seq x y z
N MET A 1 -30.90 12.89 -56.80
CA MET A 1 -31.21 11.92 -55.72
C MET A 1 -29.98 11.84 -54.85
N SER A 2 -30.03 12.42 -53.65
CA SER A 2 -28.96 12.27 -52.66
C SER A 2 -28.92 10.80 -52.25
N ASP A 3 -27.74 10.20 -52.33
CA ASP A 3 -27.55 8.78 -52.04
C ASP A 3 -27.88 8.53 -50.56
N PRO A 4 -28.90 7.70 -50.23
CA PRO A 4 -29.33 7.48 -48.85
C PRO A 4 -28.28 6.76 -47.98
N MET A 5 -27.09 6.46 -48.52
CA MET A 5 -25.99 5.76 -47.85
C MET A 5 -24.82 6.67 -47.44
N THR A 6 -24.81 7.96 -47.80
CA THR A 6 -23.72 8.87 -47.38
C THR A 6 -24.04 9.55 -46.07
N VAL A 7 -23.34 9.14 -45.00
CA VAL A 7 -23.38 9.77 -43.69
C VAL A 7 -22.94 11.24 -43.80
N ASN A 8 -23.52 12.15 -43.00
CA ASN A 8 -23.18 13.57 -43.03
C ASN A 8 -21.66 13.78 -42.77
N PRO A 9 -20.93 14.52 -43.64
CA PRO A 9 -19.50 14.80 -43.50
C PRO A 9 -19.10 15.39 -42.14
N GLN A 10 -19.92 16.29 -41.59
CA GLN A 10 -19.65 16.92 -40.30
C GLN A 10 -19.75 15.92 -39.14
N VAL A 11 -20.62 14.93 -39.27
CA VAL A 11 -20.77 13.85 -38.27
C VAL A 11 -19.57 12.89 -38.35
N THR A 12 -19.11 12.58 -39.56
CA THR A 12 -17.93 11.73 -39.75
C THR A 12 -16.64 12.43 -39.29
N ASP A 13 -16.48 13.73 -39.55
CA ASP A 13 -15.37 14.53 -39.04
C ASP A 13 -15.38 14.63 -37.50
N ALA A 14 -16.55 14.88 -36.90
CA ALA A 14 -16.68 14.90 -35.45
C ALA A 14 -16.31 13.56 -34.81
N ILE A 15 -16.70 12.43 -35.42
CA ILE A 15 -16.33 11.09 -34.95
C ILE A 15 -14.83 10.85 -35.08
N HIS A 16 -14.20 11.21 -36.20
CA HIS A 16 -12.75 11.08 -36.34
C HIS A 16 -11.99 11.95 -35.33
N GLN A 17 -12.47 13.17 -35.08
CA GLN A 17 -11.83 14.06 -34.12
C GLN A 17 -12.00 13.56 -32.68
N MET A 18 -13.17 13.02 -32.32
CA MET A 18 -13.36 12.31 -31.05
C MET A 18 -12.45 11.09 -30.96
N GLN A 19 -12.41 10.24 -31.98
CA GLN A 19 -11.56 9.05 -32.00
C GLN A 19 -10.09 9.42 -31.75
N SER A 20 -9.58 10.46 -32.41
CA SER A 20 -8.23 10.95 -32.19
C SER A 20 -8.03 11.55 -30.79
N ALA A 21 -9.05 12.18 -30.22
CA ALA A 21 -8.97 12.79 -28.89
C ALA A 21 -9.00 11.77 -27.74
N VAL A 22 -9.59 10.58 -27.91
CA VAL A 22 -9.64 9.52 -26.87
C VAL A 22 -8.74 8.32 -27.13
N LEU A 23 -8.36 8.05 -28.38
CA LEU A 23 -7.56 6.88 -28.76
C LEU A 23 -6.19 7.25 -29.31
N SER A 24 -5.77 8.51 -29.22
CA SER A 24 -4.39 8.85 -29.56
C SER A 24 -3.40 8.07 -28.69
N PRO A 25 -2.23 7.71 -29.24
CA PRO A 25 -1.19 7.05 -28.46
C PRO A 25 -0.83 7.80 -27.17
N GLU A 26 -0.86 9.13 -27.20
CA GLU A 26 -0.58 9.98 -26.04
C GLU A 26 -1.64 9.82 -24.94
N VAL A 27 -2.94 9.83 -25.27
CA VAL A 27 -4.00 9.61 -24.27
C VAL A 27 -3.94 8.21 -23.68
N VAL A 28 -3.61 7.20 -24.48
CA VAL A 28 -3.42 5.82 -24.00
C VAL A 28 -2.22 5.73 -23.07
N LEU A 29 -1.11 6.40 -23.38
CA LEU A 29 0.09 6.42 -22.55
C LEU A 29 -0.14 7.16 -21.23
N THR A 30 -0.72 8.37 -21.26
CA THR A 30 -1.00 9.15 -20.05
C THR A 30 -2.06 8.49 -19.17
N SER A 31 -3.13 7.95 -19.78
CA SER A 31 -4.15 7.19 -19.03
C SER A 31 -3.57 5.88 -18.45
N GLY A 32 -2.70 5.21 -19.21
CA GLY A 32 -1.99 4.01 -18.75
C GLY A 32 -1.03 4.31 -17.60
N ALA A 33 -0.26 5.38 -17.70
CA ALA A 33 0.64 5.86 -16.65
C ALA A 33 -0.13 6.26 -15.38
N GLY A 34 -1.25 6.98 -15.52
CA GLY A 34 -2.12 7.32 -14.39
C GLY A 34 -2.70 6.10 -13.68
N LYS A 35 -3.17 5.09 -14.45
CA LYS A 35 -3.64 3.81 -13.87
C LYS A 35 -2.51 3.02 -13.21
N ALA A 36 -1.33 3.00 -13.80
CA ALA A 36 -0.16 2.36 -13.22
C ALA A 36 0.25 3.05 -11.91
N TYR A 37 0.27 4.39 -11.88
CA TYR A 37 0.53 5.16 -10.67
C TYR A 37 -0.50 4.85 -9.58
N GLN A 38 -1.79 4.80 -9.91
CA GLN A 38 -2.85 4.40 -8.97
C GLN A 38 -2.62 2.98 -8.41
N SER A 39 -2.25 2.02 -9.27
CA SER A 39 -1.96 0.65 -8.85
C SER A 39 -0.75 0.57 -7.92
N VAL A 40 0.33 1.30 -8.22
CA VAL A 40 1.52 1.40 -7.38
C VAL A 40 1.19 2.06 -6.05
N ALA A 41 0.43 3.15 -6.07
CA ALA A 41 -0.02 3.84 -4.86
C ALA A 41 -0.87 2.94 -3.97
N GLN A 42 -1.79 2.16 -4.57
CA GLN A 42 -2.60 1.20 -3.84
C GLN A 42 -1.73 0.07 -3.24
N SER A 43 -0.79 -0.47 -4.01
CA SER A 43 0.12 -1.51 -3.50
C SER A 43 0.98 -1.00 -2.34
N ALA A 44 1.48 0.24 -2.44
CA ALA A 44 2.22 0.89 -1.36
C ALA A 44 1.34 1.09 -0.12
N ALA A 45 0.08 1.49 -0.29
CA ALA A 45 -0.87 1.63 0.81
C ALA A 45 -1.17 0.28 1.50
N ILE A 46 -1.36 -0.79 0.73
CA ILE A 46 -1.56 -2.14 1.26
C ILE A 46 -0.33 -2.60 2.06
N ALA A 47 0.88 -2.38 1.53
CA ALA A 47 2.11 -2.74 2.24
C ALA A 47 2.23 -2.03 3.61
N VAL A 48 1.87 -0.74 3.68
CA VAL A 48 1.84 0.01 4.95
C VAL A 48 0.76 -0.51 5.89
N GLN A 49 -0.41 -0.90 5.38
CA GLN A 49 -1.48 -1.51 6.18
C GLN A 49 -1.04 -2.85 6.77
N ASP A 50 -0.46 -3.74 5.95
CA ASP A 50 0.05 -5.04 6.41
C ASP A 50 1.14 -4.86 7.47
N ALA A 51 2.05 -3.91 7.28
CA ALA A 51 3.07 -3.59 8.27
C ALA A 51 2.49 -3.03 9.57
N THR A 52 1.42 -2.21 9.49
CA THR A 52 0.69 -1.71 10.67
C THR A 52 0.06 -2.87 11.43
N ASP A 53 -0.57 -3.81 10.73
CA ASP A 53 -1.17 -5.00 11.34
C ASP A 53 -0.12 -5.92 11.96
N ALA A 54 1.02 -6.12 11.30
CA ALA A 54 2.14 -6.87 11.85
C ALA A 54 2.66 -6.22 13.16
N LEU A 55 2.84 -4.90 13.17
CA LEU A 55 3.23 -4.14 14.37
C LEU A 55 2.22 -4.31 15.50
N ARG A 56 0.94 -4.15 15.21
CA ARG A 56 -0.14 -4.33 16.20
C ARG A 56 -0.18 -5.74 16.77
N ASN A 57 -0.01 -6.76 15.93
CA ASN A 57 0.01 -8.16 16.37
C ASN A 57 1.23 -8.46 17.25
N ALA A 58 2.42 -8.03 16.83
CA ALA A 58 3.65 -8.24 17.58
C ALA A 58 3.61 -7.56 18.95
N THR A 59 3.17 -6.30 19.01
CA THR A 59 3.06 -5.54 20.27
C THR A 59 1.99 -6.09 21.20
N THR A 60 0.87 -6.55 20.66
CA THR A 60 -0.19 -7.22 21.45
C THR A 60 0.34 -8.51 22.08
N LEU A 61 1.02 -9.35 21.28
CA LEU A 61 1.63 -10.59 21.78
C LEU A 61 2.70 -10.31 22.84
N ALA A 62 3.61 -9.37 22.58
CA ALA A 62 4.66 -8.98 23.51
C ALA A 62 4.08 -8.47 24.84
N THR A 63 3.03 -7.66 24.78
CA THR A 63 2.33 -7.14 25.97
C THR A 63 1.66 -8.27 26.76
N ALA A 64 0.95 -9.18 26.09
CA ALA A 64 0.30 -10.31 26.73
C ALA A 64 1.31 -11.26 27.40
N ALA A 65 2.42 -11.56 26.72
CA ALA A 65 3.49 -12.39 27.26
C ALA A 65 4.18 -11.72 28.46
N THR A 66 4.43 -10.40 28.39
CA THR A 66 4.98 -9.60 29.48
C THR A 66 4.05 -9.64 30.70
N ALA A 67 2.73 -9.48 30.49
CA ALA A 67 1.74 -9.54 31.56
C ALA A 67 1.71 -10.92 32.22
N ALA A 68 1.70 -12.00 31.42
CA ALA A 68 1.71 -13.37 31.93
C ALA A 68 2.99 -13.67 32.73
N ALA A 69 4.16 -13.29 32.20
CA ALA A 69 5.44 -13.45 32.87
C ALA A 69 5.49 -12.68 34.20
N THR A 70 5.02 -11.43 34.20
CA THR A 70 4.96 -10.59 35.41
C THR A 70 4.02 -11.19 36.46
N ALA A 71 2.85 -11.69 36.04
CA ALA A 71 1.92 -12.35 36.96
C ALA A 71 2.54 -13.58 37.63
N GLN A 72 3.27 -14.41 36.87
CA GLN A 72 3.94 -15.59 37.41
C GLN A 72 5.09 -15.24 38.34
N PHE A 73 5.86 -14.19 38.03
CA PHE A 73 6.87 -13.67 38.94
C PHE A 73 6.24 -13.22 40.28
N LEU A 74 5.16 -12.45 40.24
CA LEU A 74 4.47 -11.98 41.44
C LEU A 74 3.86 -13.12 42.27
N ALA A 75 3.36 -14.17 41.61
CA ALA A 75 2.75 -15.31 42.28
C ALA A 75 3.77 -16.28 42.91
N THR A 76 4.92 -16.47 42.26
CA THR A 76 5.90 -17.50 42.66
C THR A 76 7.17 -16.96 43.30
N GLY A 77 7.50 -15.69 43.04
CA GLY A 77 8.79 -15.09 43.37
C GLY A 77 9.96 -15.59 42.51
N ASP A 78 9.74 -16.47 41.54
CA ASP A 78 10.81 -17.06 40.72
C ASP A 78 11.31 -16.05 39.67
N PRO A 79 12.56 -15.56 39.77
CA PRO A 79 13.08 -14.52 38.89
C PRO A 79 13.21 -14.96 37.43
N ARG A 80 13.14 -16.26 37.11
CA ARG A 80 13.23 -16.74 35.72
C ARG A 80 12.16 -16.16 34.80
N TYR A 81 11.00 -15.82 35.36
CA TYR A 81 9.92 -15.22 34.58
C TYR A 81 10.29 -13.82 34.08
N LEU A 82 11.25 -13.15 34.73
CA LEU A 82 11.76 -11.86 34.28
C LEU A 82 12.72 -11.98 33.08
N GLU A 83 13.30 -13.16 32.83
CA GLU A 83 14.23 -13.39 31.71
C GLU A 83 13.55 -13.25 30.33
N ALA A 84 12.23 -13.41 30.28
CA ALA A 84 11.44 -13.26 29.06
C ALA A 84 11.19 -11.79 28.70
N LEU A 85 11.22 -10.87 29.68
CA LEU A 85 10.85 -9.46 29.47
C LEU A 85 11.74 -8.74 28.44
N PRO A 86 13.08 -8.88 28.47
CA PRO A 86 13.94 -8.27 27.46
C PRO A 86 13.65 -8.79 26.04
N ARG A 87 13.29 -10.07 25.90
CA ARG A 87 12.93 -10.65 24.61
C ARG A 87 11.62 -10.09 24.08
N MET A 88 10.65 -9.85 24.95
CA MET A 88 9.37 -9.23 24.55
C MET A 88 9.55 -7.77 24.14
N ALA A 89 10.40 -7.01 24.85
CA ALA A 89 10.77 -5.65 24.45
C ALA A 89 11.44 -5.64 23.07
N ALA A 90 12.40 -6.54 22.83
CA ALA A 90 13.07 -6.65 21.53
C ALA A 90 12.11 -7.00 20.37
N ILE A 91 11.05 -7.77 20.61
CA ILE A 91 10.02 -8.04 19.60
C ILE A 91 9.28 -6.74 19.23
N ALA A 92 8.89 -5.94 20.22
CA ALA A 92 8.23 -4.65 19.98
C ALA A 92 9.14 -3.68 19.21
N ASP A 93 10.41 -3.57 19.62
CA ASP A 93 11.39 -2.71 18.96
C ASP A 93 11.63 -3.14 17.50
N LYS A 94 11.78 -4.45 17.26
CA LYS A 94 11.94 -4.96 15.90
C LYS A 94 10.71 -4.67 15.05
N ALA A 95 9.50 -4.85 15.60
CA ALA A 95 8.28 -4.59 14.87
C ALA A 95 8.13 -3.10 14.49
N ILE A 96 8.57 -2.19 15.36
CA ILE A 96 8.61 -0.74 15.07
C ILE A 96 9.60 -0.46 13.93
N ALA A 97 10.80 -1.03 14.01
CA ALA A 97 11.81 -0.87 12.97
C ALA A 97 11.36 -1.42 11.61
N ASP A 98 10.74 -2.60 11.59
CA ASP A 98 10.18 -3.20 10.37
C ASP A 98 9.07 -2.32 9.78
N TYR A 99 8.15 -1.81 10.61
CA TYR A 99 7.09 -0.89 10.18
C TYR A 99 7.66 0.38 9.55
N GLN A 100 8.66 0.99 10.18
CA GLN A 100 9.33 2.17 9.64
C GLN A 100 9.99 1.87 8.29
N ALA A 101 10.72 0.76 8.19
CA ALA A 101 11.40 0.37 6.96
C ALA A 101 10.42 0.15 5.80
N VAL A 102 9.27 -0.49 6.06
CA VAL A 102 8.21 -0.65 5.04
C VAL A 102 7.60 0.70 4.66
N GLY A 103 7.33 1.58 5.63
CA GLY A 103 6.81 2.92 5.36
C GLY A 103 7.75 3.76 4.50
N GLU A 104 9.05 3.72 4.78
CA GLU A 104 10.08 4.40 3.99
C GLU A 104 10.19 3.83 2.58
N ALA A 105 10.17 2.49 2.43
CA ALA A 105 10.19 1.83 1.13
C ALA A 105 8.94 2.18 0.30
N ALA A 106 7.75 2.14 0.90
CA ALA A 106 6.50 2.51 0.25
C ALA A 106 6.50 3.97 -0.22
N ALA A 107 6.99 4.88 0.62
CA ALA A 107 7.13 6.29 0.27
C ALA A 107 8.16 6.52 -0.85
N SER A 108 9.25 5.76 -0.85
CA SER A 108 10.27 5.81 -1.90
C SER A 108 9.71 5.35 -3.25
N VAL A 109 8.99 4.22 -3.27
CA VAL A 109 8.34 3.69 -4.48
C VAL A 109 7.35 4.70 -5.07
N LEU A 110 6.51 5.31 -4.22
CA LEU A 110 5.57 6.35 -4.63
C LEU A 110 6.25 7.59 -5.23
N LYS A 111 7.35 8.06 -4.64
CA LYS A 111 8.12 9.21 -5.14
C LYS A 111 8.85 8.91 -6.45
N ALA A 112 9.29 7.67 -6.64
CA ALA A 112 10.03 7.24 -7.82
C ALA A 112 9.12 6.94 -9.01
N PHE A 113 7.81 6.71 -8.79
CA PHE A 113 6.89 6.37 -9.86
C PHE A 113 6.31 7.64 -10.53
N PRO A 114 6.51 7.84 -11.84
CA PRO A 114 6.03 9.03 -12.53
C PRO A 114 4.49 9.04 -12.57
N ALA A 115 3.89 10.16 -12.17
CA ALA A 115 2.45 10.34 -12.10
C ALA A 115 1.79 10.69 -13.44
N GLY A 116 2.32 10.16 -14.56
CA GLY A 116 1.78 10.39 -15.91
C GLY A 116 2.03 11.79 -16.47
#